data_AF-A0A967WP39-F1
#
_entry.id   AF-A0A967WP39-F1
#
_cell.length_a   1.000
_cell.length_b   1.000
_cell.length_c   1.000
_cell.angle_alpha   90.00
_cell.angle_beta   90.00
_cell.angle_gamma   90.00
#
_symmetry.space_group_name_H-M   'P 1'
#
loop_
_entity.id
_entity.type
_entity.pdbx_description
1 polymer ?
#
loop_
_entity_poly.entity_id
_entity_poly.type
_entity_poly.pdbx_seq_one_letter_code
_entity_poly.pdbx_strand_id
1 'polypeptide(L)' 'DLIRPFEEDELIDHGASMDTALHQLISGQYQSLLVTRGDEVIGVLRLIDVYEGISKLLRAAGHEPAPQ' A
#
# COMPACT_ATOMS: atom_id res chain seq x y z
N ASP A 1 -24.29 -5.78 5.59
CA ASP A 1 -23.81 -6.08 4.23
C ASP A 1 -22.33 -5.74 4.21
N LEU A 2 -21.46 -6.75 4.14
CA LEU A 2 -20.01 -6.60 4.42
C LEU A 2 -19.14 -6.58 3.15
N ILE A 3 -19.70 -6.92 1.99
CA ILE A 3 -18.98 -6.97 0.72
C ILE A 3 -19.45 -5.83 -0.17
N ARG A 4 -18.56 -4.87 -0.43
CA ARG A 4 -18.75 -3.81 -1.42
C ARG A 4 -17.93 -4.12 -2.68
N PRO A 5 -18.36 -3.64 -3.87
CA PRO A 5 -17.50 -3.62 -5.04
C PRO A 5 -16.21 -2.84 -4.73
N PHE A 6 -15.08 -3.32 -5.23
CA PHE A 6 -13.84 -2.56 -5.20
C PHE A 6 -13.91 -1.42 -6.22
N GLU A 7 -13.23 -0.33 -5.93
CA GLU A 7 -13.09 0.82 -6.84
C GLU A 7 -11.81 0.68 -7.68
N GLU A 8 -11.74 1.36 -8.83
CA GLU A 8 -10.52 1.33 -9.66
C GLU A 8 -9.30 1.85 -8.89
N ASP A 9 -9.51 2.80 -7.98
CA ASP A 9 -8.46 3.36 -7.11
C ASP A 9 -7.99 2.39 -6.00
N GLU A 10 -8.69 1.26 -5.81
CA GLU A 10 -8.23 0.16 -4.95
C GLU A 10 -7.36 -0.86 -5.71
N LEU A 11 -7.16 -0.68 -7.01
CA LEU A 11 -6.26 -1.50 -7.83
C LEU A 11 -4.90 -0.82 -8.02
N ILE A 12 -3.83 -1.60 -7.96
CA ILE A 12 -2.49 -1.10 -8.24
C ILE A 12 -1.69 -2.10 -9.06
N ASP A 13 -1.05 -1.63 -10.13
CA ASP A 13 -0.14 -2.48 -10.91
C ASP A 13 1.07 -2.91 -10.05
N HIS A 14 1.47 -4.16 -10.17
CA HIS A 14 2.58 -4.75 -9.44
C HIS A 14 3.95 -4.06 -9.67
N GLY A 15 4.11 -3.31 -10.76
CA GLY A 15 5.29 -2.51 -11.05
C GLY A 15 5.20 -1.06 -10.56
N ALA A 16 4.08 -0.65 -9.95
CA ALA A 16 3.90 0.70 -9.43
C ALA A 16 4.89 1.01 -8.29
N SER A 17 5.22 2.29 -8.15
CA SER A 17 6.13 2.74 -7.10
C SER A 17 5.47 2.71 -5.71
N MET A 18 6.30 2.61 -4.66
CA MET A 18 5.83 2.67 -3.28
C MET A 18 5.18 4.02 -2.92
N ASP A 19 5.66 5.12 -3.53
CA ASP A 19 5.06 6.46 -3.40
C ASP A 19 3.61 6.46 -3.90
N THR A 20 3.40 5.90 -5.09
CA THR A 20 2.07 5.80 -5.70
C THR A 20 1.13 4.96 -4.83
N ALA A 21 1.62 3.81 -4.34
CA ALA A 21 0.86 2.95 -3.44
C ALA A 21 0.46 3.67 -2.13
N LEU A 22 1.41 4.38 -1.51
CA LEU A 22 1.17 5.14 -0.29
C LEU A 22 0.16 6.27 -0.53
N HIS A 23 0.27 6.98 -1.65
CA HIS A 23 -0.66 8.03 -2.01
C HIS A 23 -2.09 7.50 -2.18
N GLN A 24 -2.29 6.38 -2.87
CA GLN A 24 -3.61 5.75 -3.03
C GLN A 24 -4.19 5.27 -1.69
N LEU A 25 -3.38 4.59 -0.87
CA LEU A 25 -3.80 4.13 0.45
C LEU A 25 -4.27 5.29 1.35
N ILE A 26 -3.54 6.41 1.34
CA ILE A 26 -3.87 7.56 2.19
C ILE A 26 -5.04 8.37 1.63
N SER A 27 -5.00 8.73 0.34
CA SER A 27 -6.01 9.58 -0.29
C SER A 27 -7.37 8.90 -0.38
N GLY A 28 -7.38 7.60 -0.68
CA GLY A 28 -8.59 6.77 -0.71
C GLY A 28 -9.03 6.26 0.66
N GLN A 29 -8.25 6.51 1.72
CA GLN A 29 -8.48 5.96 3.07
C GLN A 29 -8.60 4.43 3.10
N TYR A 30 -7.90 3.75 2.17
CA TYR A 30 -7.94 2.31 2.04
C TYR A 30 -6.92 1.65 2.97
N GLN A 31 -7.30 0.52 3.58
CA GLN A 31 -6.38 -0.29 4.38
C GLN A 31 -5.49 -1.20 3.53
N SER A 32 -5.89 -1.45 2.29
CA SER A 32 -5.19 -2.30 1.34
C SER A 32 -5.55 -1.97 -0.09
N LEU A 33 -4.64 -2.29 -1.01
CA LEU A 33 -4.86 -2.27 -2.45
C LEU A 33 -4.79 -3.71 -3.00
N LEU A 34 -5.58 -4.02 -4.00
CA LEU A 34 -5.47 -5.23 -4.79
C LEU A 34 -4.36 -5.04 -5.82
N VAL A 35 -3.35 -5.91 -5.78
CA VAL A 35 -2.21 -5.83 -6.69
C VAL A 35 -2.55 -6.59 -7.97
N THR A 36 -2.39 -5.93 -9.11
CA THR A 36 -2.71 -6.49 -10.42
C THR A 36 -1.48 -6.67 -11.30
N ARG A 37 -1.58 -7.60 -12.25
CA ARG A 37 -0.71 -7.69 -13.42
C ARG A 37 -1.60 -7.78 -14.65
N GLY A 38 -1.77 -6.65 -15.34
CA GLY A 38 -2.84 -6.54 -16.33
C GLY A 38 -4.21 -6.71 -15.66
N ASP A 39 -5.03 -7.61 -16.18
CA ASP A 39 -6.41 -7.84 -15.70
C ASP A 39 -6.50 -8.86 -14.55
N GLU A 40 -5.38 -9.42 -14.10
CA GLU A 40 -5.35 -10.43 -13.04
C GLU A 40 -4.95 -9.81 -11.69
N VAL A 41 -5.74 -10.07 -10.64
CA VAL A 41 -5.35 -9.78 -9.26
C VAL A 41 -4.41 -10.87 -8.76
N ILE A 42 -3.16 -10.49 -8.48
CA ILE A 42 -2.10 -11.41 -8.06
C ILE A 42 -1.77 -11.33 -6.57
N GLY A 43 -2.36 -10.39 -5.83
CA GLY A 43 -2.09 -10.22 -4.41
C GLY A 43 -2.76 -9.01 -3.77
N VAL A 44 -2.33 -8.71 -2.55
CA VAL A 44 -2.83 -7.60 -1.74
C VAL A 44 -1.64 -6.86 -1.14
N LEU A 45 -1.64 -5.53 -1.22
CA LEU A 45 -0.68 -4.67 -0.55
C LEU A 45 -1.39 -3.94 0.59
N ARG A 46 -0.99 -4.19 1.83
CA ARG A 46 -1.60 -3.54 3.01
C ARG A 46 -0.80 -2.33 3.43
N LEU A 47 -1.48 -1.32 3.96
CA LEU A 47 -0.83 -0.11 4.48
C LEU A 47 0.24 -0.41 5.55
N ILE A 48 0.00 -1.42 6.39
CA ILE A 48 0.98 -1.83 7.41
C ILE A 48 2.28 -2.38 6.80
N ASP A 49 2.19 -3.12 5.69
CA ASP A 49 3.37 -3.68 5.02
C ASP A 49 4.21 -2.56 4.39
N VAL A 50 3.54 -1.55 3.81
CA VAL A 50 4.17 -0.34 3.28
C VAL A 50 4.86 0.46 4.38
N TYR A 51 4.15 0.69 5.50
CA TYR A 51 4.72 1.36 6.67
C TYR A 51 5.96 0.65 7.19
N GLU A 52 5.91 -0.67 7.36
CA GLU A 52 7.05 -1.46 7.84
C GLU A 52 8.25 -1.35 6.88
N GLY A 53 8.00 -1.40 5.56
CA GLY A 53 9.03 -1.23 4.55
C GLY A 53 9.73 0.12 4.65
N ILE A 54 8.96 1.21 4.69
CA ILE A 54 9.50 2.57 4.84
C ILE A 54 10.22 2.72 6.18
N SER A 55 9.63 2.21 7.26
CA SER A 55 10.19 2.30 8.59
C SER A 55 11.54 1.57 8.71
N LYS A 56 11.70 0.42 8.05
CA LYS A 56 12.98 -0.30 7.95
C LYS A 56 14.02 0.53 7.19
N LEU A 57 13.63 1.18 6.09
CA LEU A 57 14.51 2.04 5.31
C LEU A 57 14.98 3.28 6.11
N LEU A 58 14.09 3.93 6.83
CA LEU A 58 14.41 5.09 7.67
C LEU A 58 15.41 4.73 8.78
N ARG A 59 15.20 3.59 9.45
CA ARG A 59 16.12 3.10 10.49
C ARG A 59 17.50 2.78 9.91
N ALA A 60 17.55 2.15 8.74
CA ALA A 60 18.80 1.88 8.04
C ALA A 60 19.57 3.16 7.67
N ALA A 61 18.85 4.26 7.42
CA ALA A 61 19.43 5.58 7.16
C ALA A 61 19.81 6.38 8.43
N GLY A 62 19.70 5.77 9.62
CA GLY A 62 20.04 6.41 10.90
C GLY A 62 18.94 7.32 11.48
N HIS A 63 17.72 7.25 10.95
CA HIS A 63 16.56 7.96 11.49
C HIS A 63 15.73 6.99 12.33
N GLU A 64 15.75 7.17 13.65
CA GLU A 64 14.95 6.37 14.57
C GLU A 64 13.55 7.01 14.71
N PRO A 65 12.47 6.32 14.32
CA PRO A 65 11.13 6.87 14.46
C PRO A 65 10.77 6.98 15.95
N ALA A 66 10.11 8.07 16.33
CA ALA A 66 9.64 8.28 17.70
C ALA A 66 8.75 7.09 18.14
N PRO A 67 8.83 6.68 19.42
CA PRO A 67 7.94 5.65 19.94
C PRO A 67 6.48 6.10 19.78
N GLN A 68 5.66 5.18 19.26
CA GLN A 68 4.22 5.37 19.03
C GLN A 68 3.42 5.16 20.32
#